data_AF-A0A7C7M4Q4-F1
#
_entry.id   AF-A0A7C7M4Q4-F1
#
_cell.length_a   1.000
_cell.length_b   1.000
_cell.length_c   1.000
_cell.angle_alpha   90.00
_cell.angle_beta   90.00
_cell.angle_gamma   90.00
#
_symmetry.space_group_name_H-M   'P 1'
#
loop_
_entity.id
_entity.type
_entity.pdbx_description
1 polymer ?
#
loop_
_entity_poly.entity_id
_entity_poly.type
_entity_poly.pdbx_seq_one_letter_code
_entity_poly.pdbx_strand_id
1 'polypeptide(L)'
;MKQMRSVIMFRHGKSDWDADYGPDHDRPLAKRGIKAAKKMGKYLAGLDQVPHIVVSSTAVRARTTVELAMEEGNWGSEFRLEREIYGSSPETLLNLLRNLPSDNNIACLAGHEPTFSSFITMSTDSGWVRFPTASMARIDFDVLQWQDVRFGEGTLAWLIRPKELD
;
A
#
# COMPACT_ATOMS: atom_id res chain seq x y z
N MET A 1 13.56 -15.96 -18.22
CA MET A 1 12.30 -15.22 -18.06
C MET A 1 12.60 -14.04 -17.15
N LYS A 2 12.31 -12.80 -17.57
CA LYS A 2 12.47 -11.63 -16.70
C LYS A 2 11.53 -11.81 -15.50
N GLN A 3 12.08 -11.93 -14.29
CA GLN A 3 11.26 -11.75 -13.08
C GLN A 3 11.07 -10.25 -12.89
N MET A 4 9.84 -9.85 -12.62
CA MET A 4 9.44 -8.46 -12.44
C MET A 4 8.98 -8.29 -10.99
N ARG A 5 9.42 -7.20 -10.35
CA ARG A 5 9.00 -6.85 -8.99
C ARG A 5 7.90 -5.82 -9.06
N SER A 6 6.82 -6.05 -8.31
CA SER A 6 5.67 -5.15 -8.28
C SER A 6 5.37 -4.71 -6.86
N VAL A 7 5.37 -3.40 -6.60
CA VAL A 7 4.90 -2.86 -5.32
C VAL A 7 3.50 -2.28 -5.48
N ILE A 8 2.60 -2.71 -4.61
CA ILE A 8 1.28 -2.13 -4.44
C ILE A 8 1.34 -1.15 -3.28
N MET A 9 1.11 0.13 -3.56
CA MET A 9 0.92 1.15 -2.55
C MET A 9 -0.55 1.11 -2.13
N PHE A 10 -0.85 0.98 -0.85
CA PHE A 10 -2.22 1.01 -0.31
C PHE A 10 -2.36 2.08 0.77
N ARG A 11 -2.99 3.21 0.44
CA ARG A 11 -3.23 4.24 1.45
C ARG A 11 -4.33 3.78 2.40
N HIS A 12 -4.15 4.02 3.70
CA HIS A 12 -5.19 3.75 4.70
C HIS A 12 -6.56 4.34 4.31
N GLY A 13 -7.64 3.65 4.70
CA GLY A 13 -9.01 4.11 4.53
C GLY A 13 -9.29 5.39 5.31
N LYS A 14 -10.42 6.06 5.01
CA LYS A 14 -10.77 7.30 5.72
C LYS A 14 -10.83 7.04 7.23
N SER A 15 -10.06 7.81 7.99
CA SER A 15 -10.06 7.79 9.46
C SER A 15 -11.22 8.59 10.06
N ASP A 16 -11.59 8.25 11.29
CA ASP A 16 -12.61 8.92 12.08
C ASP A 16 -11.96 9.96 13.01
N TRP A 17 -12.20 11.24 12.74
CA TRP A 17 -11.62 12.32 13.54
C TRP A 17 -12.47 12.63 14.78
N ASP A 18 -13.73 12.21 14.78
CA ASP A 18 -14.70 12.48 15.84
C ASP A 18 -14.82 11.31 16.83
N ALA A 19 -14.12 10.20 16.57
CA ALA A 19 -14.02 9.07 17.48
C ALA A 19 -13.25 9.46 18.76
N ASP A 20 -13.57 8.78 19.86
CA ASP A 20 -12.80 8.86 21.09
C ASP A 20 -11.54 7.98 20.95
N TYR A 21 -10.38 8.62 20.88
CA TYR A 21 -9.06 7.97 20.79
C TYR A 21 -8.02 8.83 21.49
N GLY A 22 -6.91 8.20 21.91
CA GLY A 22 -5.77 8.90 22.50
C GLY A 22 -4.89 9.57 21.44
N PRO A 23 -3.67 9.08 21.19
CA PRO A 23 -2.78 9.68 20.20
C PRO A 23 -3.26 9.43 18.77
N ASP A 24 -2.84 10.27 17.81
CA ASP A 24 -3.17 10.15 16.37
C ASP A 24 -2.93 8.74 15.81
N HIS A 25 -1.88 8.08 16.31
CA HIS A 25 -1.51 6.72 15.91
C HIS A 25 -2.63 5.70 16.16
N ASP A 26 -3.47 5.95 17.16
CA ASP A 26 -4.58 5.07 17.56
C ASP A 26 -5.91 5.47 16.92
N ARG A 27 -5.93 6.54 16.11
CA ARG A 27 -7.15 6.99 15.42
C ARG A 27 -7.74 5.88 14.55
N PRO A 28 -9.01 5.49 14.76
CA PRO A 28 -9.64 4.41 14.02
C PRO A 28 -10.10 4.83 12.63
N LEU A 29 -10.59 3.85 11.87
CA LEU A 29 -11.28 4.09 10.60
C LEU A 29 -12.71 4.58 10.84
N ALA A 30 -13.16 5.51 9.98
CA ALA A 30 -14.57 5.83 9.89
C ALA A 30 -15.33 4.72 9.14
N LYS A 31 -16.65 4.64 9.31
CA LYS A 31 -17.51 3.64 8.64
C LYS A 31 -17.27 3.53 7.12
N ARG A 32 -17.07 4.67 6.44
CA ARG A 32 -16.77 4.67 5.00
C ARG A 32 -15.37 4.16 4.65
N GLY A 33 -14.39 4.34 5.55
CA GLY A 33 -13.06 3.78 5.41
C GLY A 33 -13.07 2.25 5.50
N ILE A 34 -13.84 1.70 6.45
CA ILE A 34 -14.06 0.25 6.60
C ILE A 34 -14.65 -0.36 5.32
N LYS A 35 -15.73 0.23 4.81
CA LYS A 35 -16.37 -0.25 3.57
C LYS A 35 -15.41 -0.22 2.38
N ALA A 36 -14.65 0.87 2.25
CA ALA A 36 -13.67 1.01 1.17
C ALA A 36 -12.56 -0.04 1.26
N ALA A 37 -12.00 -0.27 2.46
CA ALA A 37 -10.94 -1.25 2.68
C ALA A 37 -11.36 -2.66 2.23
N LYS A 38 -12.54 -3.10 2.69
CA LYS A 38 -13.15 -4.39 2.29
C LYS A 38 -13.33 -4.50 0.78
N LYS A 39 -13.84 -3.45 0.15
CA LYS A 39 -14.07 -3.39 -1.30
C LYS A 39 -12.77 -3.54 -2.09
N MET A 40 -11.72 -2.83 -1.67
CA MET A 40 -10.39 -2.93 -2.28
C MET A 40 -9.78 -4.33 -2.11
N GLY A 41 -10.01 -4.97 -0.95
CA GLY A 41 -9.65 -6.36 -0.69
C GLY A 41 -10.16 -7.32 -1.75
N LYS A 42 -11.48 -7.31 -1.97
CA LYS A 42 -12.14 -8.11 -3.01
C LYS A 42 -11.66 -7.79 -4.42
N TYR A 43 -11.51 -6.50 -4.72
CA TYR A 43 -11.07 -6.07 -6.04
C TYR A 43 -9.70 -6.65 -6.39
N LEU A 44 -8.73 -6.52 -5.49
CA LEU A 44 -7.38 -7.01 -5.75
C LEU A 44 -7.34 -8.55 -5.88
N ALA A 45 -8.15 -9.25 -5.09
CA ALA A 45 -8.33 -10.69 -5.21
C ALA A 45 -8.94 -11.10 -6.55
N GLY A 46 -9.97 -10.38 -7.02
CA GLY A 46 -10.60 -10.63 -8.32
C GLY A 46 -9.73 -10.31 -9.53
N LEU A 47 -8.61 -9.61 -9.35
CA LEU A 47 -7.60 -9.39 -10.39
C LEU A 47 -6.51 -10.48 -10.41
N ASP A 48 -6.54 -11.44 -9.48
CA ASP A 48 -5.43 -12.40 -9.24
C ASP A 48 -4.10 -11.69 -8.95
N GLN A 49 -4.15 -10.54 -8.25
CA GLN A 49 -2.99 -9.71 -7.92
C GLN A 49 -2.76 -9.57 -6.41
N VAL A 50 -3.18 -10.58 -5.64
CA VAL A 50 -2.91 -10.66 -4.20
C VAL A 50 -1.39 -10.63 -3.96
N PRO A 51 -0.87 -9.72 -3.12
CA PRO A 51 0.55 -9.64 -2.84
C PRO A 51 1.02 -10.87 -2.04
N HIS A 52 2.29 -11.23 -2.15
CA HIS A 52 2.87 -12.32 -1.35
C HIS A 52 3.12 -11.85 0.08
N ILE A 53 3.47 -10.57 0.24
CA ILE A 53 3.72 -9.92 1.52
C ILE A 53 3.04 -8.55 1.57
N VAL A 54 2.42 -8.25 2.71
CA VAL A 54 1.89 -6.93 3.04
C VAL A 54 2.65 -6.39 4.25
N VAL A 55 3.22 -5.20 4.11
CA VAL A 55 3.87 -4.46 5.19
C VAL A 55 3.06 -3.20 5.46
N SER A 56 2.45 -3.13 6.64
CA SER A 56 1.61 -1.99 7.04
C SER A 56 2.27 -1.15 8.11
N SER A 57 2.03 0.16 8.05
CA SER A 57 2.21 1.02 9.23
C SER A 57 1.50 0.45 10.46
N THR A 58 2.13 0.59 11.63
CA THR A 58 1.56 0.22 12.92
C THR A 58 0.34 1.05 13.33
N ALA A 59 0.08 2.20 12.71
CA ALA A 59 -1.06 3.04 13.05
C ALA A 59 -2.38 2.30 12.82
N VAL A 60 -3.32 2.41 13.77
CA VAL A 60 -4.56 1.63 13.81
C VAL A 60 -5.31 1.71 12.49
N ARG A 61 -5.52 2.92 11.95
CA ARG A 61 -6.17 3.10 10.63
C ARG A 61 -5.50 2.36 9.48
N ALA A 62 -4.17 2.26 9.44
CA ALA A 62 -3.44 1.58 8.37
C ALA A 62 -3.53 0.06 8.54
N ARG A 63 -3.19 -0.43 9.74
CA ARG A 63 -3.31 -1.85 10.10
C ARG A 63 -4.73 -2.39 9.84
N THR A 64 -5.74 -1.73 10.38
CA THR A 64 -7.14 -2.16 10.21
C THR A 64 -7.60 -2.07 8.75
N THR A 65 -7.06 -1.14 7.96
CA THR A 65 -7.36 -1.11 6.51
C THR A 65 -6.87 -2.39 5.83
N VAL A 66 -5.66 -2.84 6.15
CA VAL A 66 -5.09 -4.06 5.58
C VAL A 66 -5.80 -5.30 6.09
N GLU A 67 -6.04 -5.41 7.40
CA GLU A 67 -6.73 -6.56 8.01
C GLU A 67 -8.09 -6.79 7.33
N LEU A 68 -8.88 -5.72 7.17
CA LEU A 68 -10.18 -5.79 6.50
C LEU A 68 -10.08 -6.16 5.02
N ALA A 69 -9.04 -5.68 4.32
CA ALA A 69 -8.84 -6.00 2.91
C ALA A 69 -8.41 -7.47 2.74
N MET A 70 -7.51 -7.95 3.59
CA MET A 70 -7.03 -9.33 3.60
C MET A 70 -8.15 -10.31 3.93
N GLU A 71 -8.92 -10.04 4.98
CA GLU A 71 -10.06 -10.87 5.39
C GLU A 71 -11.09 -10.96 4.27
N GLU A 72 -11.50 -9.81 3.73
CA GLU A 72 -12.59 -9.77 2.75
C GLU A 72 -12.16 -10.28 1.36
N GLY A 73 -10.89 -10.11 1.00
CA GLY A 73 -10.30 -10.62 -0.24
C GLY A 73 -9.74 -12.04 -0.12
N ASN A 74 -9.77 -12.66 1.06
CA ASN A 74 -9.12 -13.94 1.37
C ASN A 74 -7.64 -13.98 0.94
N TRP A 75 -6.88 -12.95 1.28
CA TRP A 75 -5.47 -12.85 0.91
C TRP A 75 -4.62 -13.81 1.74
N GLY A 76 -3.96 -14.78 1.09
CA GLY A 76 -2.98 -15.67 1.70
C GLY A 76 -1.60 -15.04 1.93
N SER A 77 -1.53 -13.71 2.05
CA SER A 77 -0.28 -12.96 2.15
C SER A 77 0.36 -13.10 3.53
N GLU A 78 1.69 -13.09 3.59
CA GLU A 78 2.40 -12.77 4.82
C GLU A 78 2.07 -11.34 5.26
N PHE A 79 1.74 -11.13 6.55
CA PHE A 79 1.43 -9.80 7.08
C PHE A 79 2.46 -9.35 8.12
N ARG A 80 3.07 -8.18 7.89
CA ARG A 80 4.04 -7.55 8.79
C ARG A 80 3.62 -6.13 9.16
N LEU A 81 3.95 -5.74 10.38
CA LEU A 81 3.80 -4.38 10.86
C LEU A 81 5.16 -3.70 10.92
N GLU A 82 5.24 -2.49 10.37
CA GLU A 82 6.45 -1.67 10.37
C GLU A 82 6.13 -0.28 10.90
N ARG A 83 6.79 0.11 12.01
CA ARG A 83 6.57 1.40 12.65
C ARG A 83 7.12 2.53 11.79
N GLU A 84 8.23 2.30 11.09
CA GLU A 84 8.91 3.32 10.29
C GLU A 84 8.03 3.90 9.18
N ILE A 85 7.04 3.16 8.67
CA ILE A 85 6.11 3.68 7.65
C ILE A 85 5.34 4.91 8.15
N TYR A 86 5.09 5.04 9.45
CA TYR A 86 4.37 6.19 10.00
C TYR A 86 5.24 7.46 10.02
N GLY A 87 4.92 8.44 9.16
CA GLY A 87 5.66 9.72 9.10
C GLY A 87 7.02 9.62 8.41
N SER A 88 7.24 8.58 7.61
CA SER A 88 8.48 8.35 6.84
C SER A 88 8.63 9.24 5.61
N SER A 89 9.82 9.18 5.00
CA SER A 89 10.11 9.68 3.66
C SER A 89 9.98 8.58 2.59
N PRO A 90 9.88 8.95 1.30
CA PRO A 90 9.92 7.98 0.19
C PRO A 90 11.17 7.09 0.23
N GLU A 91 12.33 7.62 0.58
CA GLU A 91 13.59 6.87 0.68
C GLU A 91 13.52 5.78 1.75
N THR A 92 12.84 6.07 2.87
CA THR A 92 12.60 5.07 3.92
C THR A 92 11.75 3.92 3.37
N LEU A 93 10.68 4.22 2.64
CA LEU A 93 9.84 3.21 1.99
C LEU A 93 10.62 2.40 0.95
N LEU A 94 11.51 3.05 0.18
CA LEU A 94 12.36 2.37 -0.79
C LEU A 94 13.33 1.40 -0.11
N ASN A 95 13.93 1.81 1.01
CA ASN A 95 14.82 0.94 1.78
C ASN A 95 14.08 -0.25 2.40
N LEU A 96 12.88 -0.03 2.94
CA LEU A 96 12.00 -1.11 3.41
C LEU A 96 11.69 -2.09 2.28
N LEU A 97 11.34 -1.58 1.09
CA LEU A 97 11.05 -2.39 -0.08
C LEU A 97 12.27 -3.23 -0.49
N ARG A 98 13.46 -2.61 -0.55
CA ARG A 98 14.73 -3.25 -0.91
C ARG A 98 15.16 -4.38 0.04
N ASN A 99 14.72 -4.31 1.30
CA ASN A 99 15.03 -5.30 2.34
C ASN A 99 14.02 -6.46 2.39
N LEU A 100 13.03 -6.51 1.50
CA LEU A 100 12.07 -7.61 1.46
C LEU A 100 12.70 -8.92 0.94
N PRO A 101 12.19 -10.09 1.36
CA PRO A 101 12.66 -11.38 0.86
C PRO A 101 12.58 -11.50 -0.68
N SER A 102 13.57 -12.14 -1.28
CA SER A 102 13.68 -12.35 -2.72
C SER A 102 12.57 -13.22 -3.32
N ASP A 103 11.83 -13.98 -2.52
CA ASP A 103 10.88 -14.94 -3.07
C ASP A 103 9.53 -14.29 -3.42
N ASN A 104 9.34 -13.01 -3.05
CA ASN A 104 8.09 -12.28 -3.21
C ASN A 104 8.10 -11.40 -4.46
N ASN A 105 7.36 -11.76 -5.52
CA ASN A 105 7.31 -10.95 -6.75
C ASN A 105 6.41 -9.71 -6.61
N ILE A 106 5.38 -9.80 -5.78
CA ILE A 106 4.43 -8.71 -5.51
C ILE A 106 4.44 -8.44 -4.01
N ALA A 107 4.76 -7.21 -3.63
CA ALA A 107 4.69 -6.72 -2.25
C ALA A 107 3.62 -5.63 -2.16
N CYS A 108 3.06 -5.41 -0.97
CA CYS A 108 2.18 -4.29 -0.68
C CYS A 108 2.72 -3.48 0.50
N LEU A 109 2.85 -2.17 0.32
CA LEU A 109 3.14 -1.23 1.40
C LEU A 109 1.86 -0.48 1.75
N ALA A 110 1.44 -0.50 3.02
CA ALA A 110 0.23 0.19 3.47
C ALA A 110 0.54 1.32 4.46
N GLY A 111 0.07 2.53 4.15
CA GLY A 111 0.53 3.73 4.85
C GLY A 111 -0.20 5.01 4.50
N HIS A 112 0.56 6.12 4.45
CA HIS A 112 0.04 7.48 4.66
C HIS A 112 0.48 8.46 3.58
N GLU A 113 -0.31 9.53 3.46
CA GLU A 113 0.11 10.76 2.77
C GLU A 113 0.98 11.63 3.68
N PRO A 114 1.82 12.52 3.11
CA PRO A 114 2.07 12.72 1.67
C PRO A 114 3.05 11.73 1.05
N THR A 115 3.72 10.92 1.88
CA THR A 115 4.82 10.04 1.51
C THR A 115 4.48 9.11 0.36
N PHE A 116 3.26 8.57 0.31
CA PHE A 116 2.83 7.65 -0.73
C PHE A 116 2.69 8.34 -2.10
N SER A 117 2.03 9.50 -2.19
CA SER A 117 2.01 10.28 -3.44
C SER A 117 3.43 10.62 -3.93
N SER A 118 4.33 11.02 -3.02
CA SER A 118 5.73 11.29 -3.35
C SER A 118 6.46 10.04 -3.82
N PHE A 119 6.31 8.91 -3.13
CA PHE A 119 6.94 7.63 -3.50
C PHE A 119 6.51 7.17 -4.89
N ILE A 120 5.20 7.24 -5.20
CA ILE A 120 4.69 6.89 -6.53
C ILE A 120 5.32 7.80 -7.58
N THR A 121 5.24 9.12 -7.38
CA THR A 121 5.76 10.13 -8.30
C THR A 121 7.25 9.92 -8.59
N MET A 122 8.06 9.73 -7.54
CA MET A 122 9.50 9.50 -7.65
C MET A 122 9.83 8.16 -8.29
N SER A 123 9.06 7.11 -7.99
CA SER A 123 9.28 5.78 -8.55
C SER A 123 9.05 5.74 -10.06
N THR A 124 8.08 6.53 -10.55
CA THR A 124 7.63 6.46 -11.94
C THR A 124 8.05 7.63 -12.80
N ASP A 125 8.89 8.53 -12.27
CA ASP A 125 9.31 9.80 -12.90
C ASP A 125 8.15 10.56 -13.55
N SER A 126 7.00 10.55 -12.86
CA SER A 126 5.76 11.12 -13.39
C SER A 126 5.51 12.52 -12.82
N GLY A 127 4.51 13.21 -13.36
CA GLY A 127 3.90 14.34 -12.65
C GLY A 127 3.26 13.90 -11.32
N TRP A 128 2.94 14.87 -10.46
CA TRP A 128 2.34 14.61 -9.14
C TRP A 128 1.10 13.72 -9.22
N VAL A 129 1.16 12.59 -8.52
CA VAL A 129 0.05 11.62 -8.46
C VAL A 129 -0.79 11.87 -7.22
N ARG A 130 -2.06 12.22 -7.39
CA ARG A 130 -3.00 12.35 -6.27
C ARG A 130 -3.43 10.98 -5.76
N PHE A 131 -3.15 10.67 -4.50
CA PHE A 131 -3.46 9.37 -3.91
C PHE A 131 -4.46 9.44 -2.71
N PRO A 132 -5.78 9.41 -2.96
CA PRO A 132 -6.80 9.54 -1.90
C PRO A 132 -6.93 8.31 -1.00
N THR A 133 -7.61 8.45 0.14
CA THR A 133 -7.78 7.36 1.13
C THR A 133 -8.34 6.07 0.54
N ALA A 134 -7.85 4.92 0.99
CA ALA A 134 -8.18 3.58 0.48
C ALA A 134 -7.87 3.36 -1.01
N SER A 135 -7.10 4.23 -1.67
CA SER A 135 -6.65 3.96 -3.04
C SER A 135 -5.51 2.95 -3.05
N MET A 136 -5.41 2.20 -4.13
CA MET A 136 -4.26 1.34 -4.43
C MET A 136 -3.58 1.79 -5.72
N ALA A 137 -2.26 1.67 -5.79
CA ALA A 137 -1.49 1.85 -7.02
C ALA A 137 -0.45 0.75 -7.14
N ARG A 138 -0.30 0.15 -8.32
CA ARG A 138 0.75 -0.83 -8.60
C ARG A 138 1.83 -0.20 -9.45
N ILE A 139 3.07 -0.38 -9.01
CA ILE A 139 4.26 0.04 -9.73
C ILE A 139 5.08 -1.21 -10.04
N ASP A 140 5.41 -1.39 -11.31
CA ASP A 140 6.20 -2.50 -11.80
C ASP A 140 7.64 -2.06 -12.07
N PHE A 141 8.61 -2.87 -11.65
CA PHE A 141 10.04 -2.66 -11.85
C PHE A 141 10.62 -3.86 -12.60
N ASP A 142 11.35 -3.59 -13.67
CA ASP A 142 12.05 -4.58 -14.50
C ASP A 142 13.39 -5.00 -13.85
N VAL A 143 13.31 -5.49 -12.62
CA VAL A 143 14.46 -5.93 -11.82
C VAL A 143 14.22 -7.32 -11.23
N LEU A 144 15.30 -8.08 -11.06
CA LEU A 144 15.19 -9.44 -10.50
C LEU A 144 15.10 -9.43 -8.97
N GLN A 145 15.70 -8.48 -8.28
CA GLN A 145 15.75 -8.44 -6.82
C GLN A 145 15.22 -7.11 -6.29
N TRP A 146 14.61 -7.13 -5.11
CA TRP A 146 14.10 -5.93 -4.46
C TRP A 146 15.19 -4.88 -4.22
N GLN A 147 16.40 -5.30 -3.87
CA GLN A 147 17.56 -4.44 -3.65
C GLN A 147 17.90 -3.54 -4.86
N ASP A 148 17.54 -3.98 -6.07
CA ASP A 148 17.86 -3.29 -7.31
C ASP A 148 16.81 -2.24 -7.70
N VAL A 149 15.65 -2.22 -7.03
CA VAL A 149 14.59 -1.23 -7.28
C VAL A 149 15.13 0.18 -7.05
N ARG A 150 14.92 1.10 -8.00
CA ARG A 150 15.34 2.50 -7.92
C ARG A 150 14.18 3.43 -8.27
N PHE A 151 14.24 4.65 -7.77
CA PHE A 151 13.38 5.72 -8.26
C PHE A 151 13.67 6.01 -9.74
N GLY A 152 12.63 6.43 -10.46
CA GLY A 152 12.65 6.71 -11.90
C GLY A 152 12.64 5.49 -12.82
N GLU A 153 12.70 4.27 -12.28
CA GLU A 153 12.75 3.02 -13.07
C GLU A 153 11.44 2.22 -13.00
N GLY A 154 10.45 2.69 -12.25
CA GLY A 154 9.16 2.06 -12.10
C GLY A 154 8.15 2.50 -13.17
N THR A 155 7.24 1.60 -13.54
CA THR A 155 6.08 1.92 -14.38
C THR A 155 4.81 1.86 -13.55
N LEU A 156 4.00 2.93 -13.54
CA LEU A 156 2.68 2.91 -12.90
C LEU A 156 1.74 2.04 -13.73
N ALA A 157 1.58 0.77 -13.33
CA ALA A 157 0.73 -0.19 -14.03
C ALA A 157 -0.75 0.16 -13.92
N TRP A 158 -1.18 0.56 -12.72
CA TRP A 158 -2.53 1.07 -12.48
C TRP A 158 -2.61 1.86 -11.17
N LEU A 159 -3.63 2.70 -11.07
CA LEU A 159 -4.08 3.36 -9.85
C LEU A 159 -5.60 3.30 -9.82
N ILE A 160 -6.15 2.83 -8.71
CA ILE A 160 -7.59 2.67 -8.53
C ILE A 160 -8.06 3.26 -7.20
N ARG A 161 -9.21 3.92 -7.24
CA ARG A 161 -9.87 4.48 -6.06
C ARG A 161 -11.14 3.68 -5.77
N PRO A 162 -11.57 3.56 -4.50
CA PRO A 162 -12.78 2.80 -4.15
C PRO A 162 -14.04 3.20 -4.92
N LYS A 163 -14.16 4.50 -5.26
CA LYS A 163 -15.29 5.08 -6.00
C LYS A 163 -15.35 4.70 -7.49
N GLU A 164 -14.30 4.09 -8.02
CA GLU A 164 -14.23 3.61 -9.41
C GLU A 164 -14.67 2.16 -9.55
N LEU A 165 -14.98 1.52 -8.42
CA LEU A 165 -15.43 0.13 -8.34
C LEU A 165 -16.95 0.02 -8.12
N ASP A 166 -17.67 1.15 -8.14
CA ASP A 166 -19.13 1.24 -7.97
C ASP A 166 -19.84 1.17 -9.33
#